data_AF-I1VBX4-F1
#
_entry.id   AF-I1VBX4-F1
#
_cell.length_a   1.000
_cell.length_b   1.000
_cell.length_c   1.000
_cell.angle_alpha   90.00
_cell.angle_beta   90.00
_cell.angle_gamma   90.00
#
_symmetry.space_group_name_H-M   'P 1'
#
loop_
_entity.id
_entity.type
_entity.pdbx_description
1 polymer ?
#
loop_
_entity_poly.entity_id
_entity_poly.type
_entity_poly.pdbx_seq_one_letter_code
_entity_poly.pdbx_strand_id
1 'polypeptide(L)'
;IHIDDNELQTSVHWLQSKQLENGCFPVIGTVLHRDLKGGLAEHEENLAPLTAFTLISLLEMYTEDAGKTAERKKTASLVNKLLKNTLPCLEPDETEMDDVYTRALTAYALALAGQSDASRQHIDWLMARAQSNNSLLWWQKPESGPALNVEMTSYVLLSLVKLGSNQDLLKARSIVRWLSKQRNSEGGFVSTQDTVVALQAIAAYASLIGTQTVDMEILVTAGEFENYARIREHDRLVQRRIDLPSPLATEVHIDTVGDGSGCAVLQATLRYNVRTPPPSAAFHLNVSNVPVENGSGQKNKCQQQVVVCSRYLGSKHEESNMALIEIGFVSGFEVDKASLNKKTLPGVKRHEIKG
;
A
#
# COMPACT_ATOMS: atom_id res chain seq x y z
N ILE A 1 19.69 12.58 -4.87
CA ILE A 1 19.31 13.54 -3.81
C ILE A 1 20.16 13.21 -2.60
N HIS A 2 20.78 14.19 -1.97
CA HIS A 2 21.62 13.97 -0.78
C HIS A 2 20.77 14.03 0.49
N ILE A 3 21.00 13.13 1.44
CA ILE A 3 20.39 13.14 2.77
C ILE A 3 21.50 13.41 3.79
N ASP A 4 21.27 14.33 4.72
CA ASP A 4 22.24 14.70 5.76
C ASP A 4 22.52 13.50 6.70
N ASP A 5 23.79 13.10 6.75
CA ASP A 5 24.26 11.97 7.55
C ASP A 5 24.04 12.18 9.06
N ASN A 6 24.09 13.43 9.53
CA ASN A 6 23.93 13.77 10.95
C ASN A 6 22.46 13.66 11.39
N GLU A 7 21.53 14.02 10.51
CA GLU A 7 20.09 13.82 10.75
C GLU A 7 19.73 12.34 10.80
N LEU A 8 20.32 11.52 9.92
CA LEU A 8 20.17 10.07 9.96
C LEU A 8 20.73 9.48 11.25
N GLN A 9 21.92 9.91 11.67
CA GLN A 9 22.53 9.42 12.91
C GLN A 9 21.70 9.79 14.14
N THR A 10 21.18 11.02 14.21
CA THR A 10 20.25 11.47 15.25
C THR A 10 19.01 10.59 15.31
N SER A 11 18.42 10.27 14.16
CA SER A 11 17.23 9.43 14.05
C SER A 11 17.49 8.00 14.53
N VAL A 12 18.64 7.40 14.14
CA VAL A 12 19.04 6.06 14.60
C VAL A 12 19.30 6.04 16.11
N HIS A 13 19.96 7.06 16.67
CA HIS A 13 20.17 7.17 18.11
C HIS A 13 18.85 7.31 18.87
N TRP A 14 17.91 8.10 18.35
CA TRP A 14 16.59 8.23 18.96
C TRP A 14 15.89 6.87 18.99
N LEU A 15 15.84 6.14 17.88
CA LEU A 15 15.27 4.79 17.84
C LEU A 15 15.96 3.86 18.85
N GLN A 16 17.29 3.83 18.86
CA GLN A 16 18.06 3.03 19.82
C GLN A 16 17.70 3.32 21.27
N SER A 17 17.46 4.60 21.62
CA SER A 17 17.06 4.99 22.98
C SER A 17 15.69 4.47 23.41
N LYS A 18 14.89 3.97 22.46
CA LYS A 18 13.53 3.47 22.67
C LYS A 18 13.43 1.94 22.65
N GLN A 19 14.50 1.24 22.25
CA GLN A 19 14.52 -0.22 22.25
C GLN A 19 14.39 -0.75 23.69
N LEU A 20 13.50 -1.72 23.89
CA LEU A 20 13.32 -2.41 25.17
C LEU A 20 14.47 -3.40 25.41
N GLU A 21 14.62 -3.87 26.66
CA GLU A 21 15.65 -4.84 27.04
C GLU A 21 15.53 -6.18 26.29
N ASN A 22 14.30 -6.56 25.92
CA ASN A 22 14.01 -7.74 25.11
C ASN A 22 14.24 -7.52 23.59
N GLY A 23 14.75 -6.36 23.19
CA GLY A 23 15.05 -6.05 21.79
C GLY A 23 13.90 -5.47 20.97
N CYS A 24 12.67 -5.53 21.49
CA CYS A 24 11.49 -5.03 20.80
C CYS A 24 11.40 -3.50 20.82
N PHE A 25 10.70 -2.94 19.84
CA PHE A 25 10.36 -1.52 19.82
C PHE A 25 8.93 -1.31 20.33
N PRO A 26 8.73 -0.48 21.37
CA PRO A 26 7.40 -0.18 21.89
C PRO A 26 6.70 0.82 20.97
N VAL A 27 5.37 0.81 20.99
CA VAL A 27 4.58 1.85 20.33
C VAL A 27 4.75 3.15 21.11
N ILE A 28 5.30 4.18 20.48
CA ILE A 28 5.49 5.50 21.10
C ILE A 28 4.60 6.52 20.39
N GLY A 29 3.78 7.21 21.18
CA GLY A 29 2.83 8.21 20.69
C GLY A 29 1.57 7.59 20.08
N THR A 30 0.69 8.46 19.57
CA THR A 30 -0.52 8.05 18.86
C THR A 30 -0.21 7.96 17.37
N VAL A 31 -0.22 6.75 16.83
CA VAL A 31 -0.08 6.57 15.39
C VAL A 31 -1.39 6.92 14.72
N LEU A 32 -1.40 8.08 14.08
CA LEU A 32 -2.60 8.73 13.57
C LEU A 32 -3.23 8.04 12.36
N HIS A 33 -2.59 7.01 11.78
CA HIS A 33 -3.08 6.33 10.58
C HIS A 33 -2.83 4.82 10.70
N ARG A 34 -3.90 4.04 10.92
CA ARG A 34 -3.83 2.58 11.04
C ARG A 34 -3.58 1.93 9.67
N ASP A 35 -4.05 2.52 8.57
CA ASP A 35 -3.69 2.04 7.22
C ASP A 35 -2.24 2.38 6.82
N LEU A 36 -1.58 3.37 7.47
CA LEU A 36 -0.12 3.54 7.36
C LEU A 36 0.65 2.56 8.26
N LYS A 37 -0.05 1.91 9.19
CA LYS A 37 0.44 0.79 9.99
C LYS A 37 0.20 -0.56 9.31
N GLY A 38 -0.56 -0.66 8.22
CA GLY A 38 -0.92 -1.97 7.68
C GLY A 38 -1.57 -2.88 8.74
N GLY A 39 -1.17 -4.15 8.79
CA GLY A 39 -1.64 -5.13 9.77
C GLY A 39 -1.04 -5.00 11.18
N LEU A 40 -0.24 -3.96 11.47
CA LEU A 40 0.44 -3.75 12.77
C LEU A 40 -0.54 -3.41 13.93
N ALA A 41 -1.86 -3.40 13.70
CA ALA A 41 -2.85 -2.83 14.61
C ALA A 41 -3.64 -3.85 15.47
N GLU A 42 -3.51 -5.15 15.21
CA GLU A 42 -4.41 -6.16 15.80
C GLU A 42 -3.98 -6.69 17.17
N HIS A 43 -2.74 -6.45 17.60
CA HIS A 43 -2.27 -6.89 18.92
C HIS A 43 -1.36 -5.83 19.56
N GLU A 44 -1.91 -5.01 20.47
CA GLU A 44 -1.11 -4.05 21.26
C GLU A 44 -0.05 -4.74 22.14
N GLU A 45 -0.19 -6.04 22.39
CA GLU A 45 0.78 -6.86 23.13
C GLU A 45 1.90 -7.44 22.24
N ASN A 46 1.67 -7.58 20.92
CA ASN A 46 2.68 -8.12 20.01
C ASN A 46 3.51 -6.99 19.39
N LEU A 47 4.75 -6.83 19.87
CA LEU A 47 5.67 -5.81 19.39
C LEU A 47 6.49 -6.25 18.17
N ALA A 48 6.47 -7.53 17.79
CA ALA A 48 7.25 -8.07 16.68
C ALA A 48 6.97 -7.37 15.34
N PRO A 49 5.72 -7.05 14.96
CA PRO A 49 5.43 -6.41 13.68
C PRO A 49 6.07 -5.02 13.57
N LEU A 50 5.93 -4.17 14.60
CA LEU A 50 6.52 -2.83 14.63
C LEU A 50 8.05 -2.90 14.68
N THR A 51 8.56 -3.89 15.40
CA THR A 51 9.99 -4.16 15.51
C THR A 51 10.57 -4.55 14.14
N ALA A 52 9.90 -5.44 13.40
CA ALA A 52 10.29 -5.85 12.05
C ALA A 52 10.27 -4.66 11.08
N PHE A 53 9.20 -3.84 11.10
CA PHE A 53 9.10 -2.63 10.29
C PHE A 53 10.23 -1.62 10.57
N THR A 54 10.53 -1.40 11.86
CA THR A 54 11.62 -0.53 12.28
C THR A 54 12.97 -1.06 11.78
N LEU A 55 13.18 -2.38 11.89
CA LEU A 55 14.41 -3.02 11.42
C LEU A 55 14.56 -2.95 9.89
N ILE A 56 13.48 -3.20 9.13
CA ILE A 56 13.46 -3.04 7.67
C ILE A 56 13.90 -1.62 7.30
N SER A 57 13.27 -0.60 7.91
CA SER A 57 13.57 0.82 7.65
C SER A 57 15.05 1.15 7.88
N LEU A 58 15.64 0.63 8.96
CA LEU A 58 17.05 0.84 9.29
C LEU A 58 18.01 0.12 8.34
N LEU A 59 17.66 -1.09 7.91
CA LEU A 59 18.47 -1.89 7.00
C LEU A 59 18.42 -1.36 5.57
N GLU A 60 17.26 -0.95 5.07
CA GLU A 60 17.11 -0.37 3.73
C GLU A 60 17.78 1.00 3.61
N MET A 61 17.71 1.83 4.66
CA MET A 61 18.49 3.08 4.74
C MET A 61 20.01 2.83 4.61
N TYR A 62 20.47 1.66 5.06
CA TYR A 62 21.88 1.30 5.16
C TYR A 62 22.45 0.68 3.86
N THR A 63 21.67 -0.15 3.15
CA THR A 63 22.20 -1.15 2.21
C THR A 63 22.95 -0.65 0.97
N GLU A 64 22.78 0.60 0.53
CA GLU A 64 23.45 1.07 -0.70
C GLU A 64 24.67 1.99 -0.48
N ASP A 65 24.78 2.65 0.68
CA ASP A 65 25.76 3.73 0.92
C ASP A 65 26.62 3.57 2.20
N ALA A 66 26.44 2.47 2.91
CA ALA A 66 27.07 2.06 4.18
C ALA A 66 28.55 2.42 4.42
N GLY A 67 29.36 2.56 3.36
CA GLY A 67 30.82 2.68 3.46
C GLY A 67 31.42 3.94 2.84
N LYS A 68 30.60 4.84 2.28
CA LYS A 68 31.10 5.97 1.46
C LYS A 68 31.71 7.10 2.30
N THR A 69 31.21 7.34 3.51
CA THR A 69 31.69 8.39 4.43
C THR A 69 32.01 7.83 5.81
N ALA A 70 32.77 8.58 6.62
CA ALA A 70 33.08 8.18 8.00
C ALA A 70 31.81 8.16 8.88
N GLU A 71 30.91 9.09 8.61
CA GLU A 71 29.60 9.24 9.24
C GLU A 71 28.71 8.03 8.92
N ARG A 72 28.64 7.62 7.65
CA ARG A 72 27.88 6.41 7.25
C ARG A 72 28.41 5.14 7.91
N LYS A 73 29.72 5.01 8.09
CA LYS A 73 30.32 3.88 8.83
C LYS A 73 29.95 3.89 10.32
N LYS A 74 29.82 5.06 10.94
CA LYS A 74 29.34 5.17 12.33
C LYS A 74 27.87 4.76 12.42
N THR A 75 27.03 5.26 11.52
CA THR A 75 25.62 4.88 11.44
C THR A 75 25.47 3.37 11.20
N ALA A 76 26.27 2.79 10.32
CA ALA A 76 26.34 1.34 10.09
C ALA A 76 26.65 0.55 11.37
N SER A 77 27.65 0.98 12.13
CA SER A 77 28.00 0.35 13.40
C SER A 77 26.86 0.43 14.42
N LEU A 78 26.11 1.53 14.44
CA LEU A 78 24.96 1.70 15.32
C LEU A 78 23.82 0.75 14.91
N VAL A 79 23.49 0.68 13.63
CA VAL A 79 22.46 -0.22 13.09
C VAL A 79 22.83 -1.68 13.35
N ASN A 80 24.09 -2.08 13.12
CA ASN A 80 24.55 -3.44 13.39
C ASN A 80 24.45 -3.82 14.89
N LYS A 81 24.71 -2.87 15.80
CA LYS A 81 24.53 -3.10 17.23
C LYS A 81 23.04 -3.26 17.57
N LEU A 82 22.19 -2.43 17.00
CA LEU A 82 20.74 -2.49 17.19
C LEU A 82 20.17 -3.82 16.68
N LEU A 83 20.58 -4.23 15.48
CA LEU A 83 20.17 -5.49 14.84
C LEU A 83 20.35 -6.69 15.78
N LYS A 84 21.55 -6.84 16.36
CA LYS A 84 21.85 -7.95 17.28
C LYS A 84 20.92 -8.00 18.47
N ASN A 85 20.54 -6.84 19.00
CA ASN A 85 19.60 -6.75 20.10
C ASN A 85 18.16 -7.00 19.66
N THR A 86 17.82 -6.73 18.40
CA THR A 86 16.46 -6.86 17.85
C THR A 86 16.09 -8.30 17.50
N LEU A 87 17.05 -9.14 17.10
CA LEU A 87 16.80 -10.52 16.66
C LEU A 87 15.93 -11.35 17.62
N PRO A 88 16.16 -11.35 18.95
CA PRO A 88 15.32 -12.13 19.88
C PRO A 88 13.83 -11.79 19.84
N CYS A 89 13.46 -10.55 19.49
CA CYS A 89 12.06 -10.14 19.34
C CYS A 89 11.41 -10.70 18.06
N LEU A 90 12.22 -11.05 17.06
CA LEU A 90 11.79 -11.51 15.74
C LEU A 90 11.94 -13.03 15.55
N GLU A 91 12.64 -13.70 16.46
CA GLU A 91 12.81 -15.15 16.52
C GLU A 91 12.11 -15.77 17.76
N PRO A 92 10.86 -15.41 18.12
CA PRO A 92 10.15 -16.07 19.21
C PRO A 92 9.78 -17.51 18.80
N ASP A 93 9.47 -18.35 19.80
CA ASP A 93 9.07 -19.75 19.59
C ASP A 93 7.96 -19.86 18.52
N GLU A 94 8.02 -20.88 17.65
CA GLU A 94 7.12 -21.02 16.50
C GLU A 94 5.62 -20.97 16.87
N THR A 95 5.28 -21.36 18.09
CA THR A 95 3.92 -21.37 18.64
C THR A 95 3.38 -19.99 18.99
N GLU A 96 4.23 -18.97 19.13
CA GLU A 96 3.82 -17.62 19.58
C GLU A 96 3.45 -16.69 18.41
N MET A 97 3.91 -16.98 17.19
CA MET A 97 3.71 -16.12 16.04
C MET A 97 2.81 -16.78 14.98
N ASP A 98 1.49 -16.67 15.11
CA ASP A 98 0.50 -17.27 14.18
C ASP A 98 -0.08 -16.27 13.16
N ASP A 99 0.31 -15.00 13.23
CA ASP A 99 -0.20 -13.96 12.31
C ASP A 99 0.62 -13.88 11.01
N VAL A 100 -0.11 -13.99 9.88
CA VAL A 100 0.45 -13.97 8.52
C VAL A 100 1.19 -12.66 8.22
N TYR A 101 0.64 -11.53 8.67
CA TYR A 101 1.23 -10.22 8.41
C TYR A 101 2.56 -10.05 9.15
N THR A 102 2.58 -10.41 10.42
CA THR A 102 3.77 -10.42 11.27
C THR A 102 4.87 -11.28 10.65
N ARG A 103 4.56 -12.52 10.25
CA ARG A 103 5.53 -13.41 9.61
C ARG A 103 6.06 -12.88 8.28
N ALA A 104 5.21 -12.23 7.47
CA ALA A 104 5.65 -11.64 6.20
C ALA A 104 6.67 -10.51 6.41
N LEU A 105 6.39 -9.60 7.36
CA LEU A 105 7.33 -8.55 7.78
C LEU A 105 8.63 -9.13 8.33
N THR A 106 8.52 -10.06 9.28
CA THR A 106 9.67 -10.69 9.94
C THR A 106 10.55 -11.44 8.94
N ALA A 107 9.96 -12.19 8.02
CA ALA A 107 10.70 -12.87 6.95
C ALA A 107 11.57 -11.89 6.15
N TYR A 108 11.01 -10.73 5.80
CA TYR A 108 11.75 -9.72 5.04
C TYR A 108 12.84 -9.04 5.87
N ALA A 109 12.51 -8.65 7.11
CA ALA A 109 13.46 -8.06 8.04
C ALA A 109 14.69 -8.97 8.25
N LEU A 110 14.46 -10.26 8.47
CA LEU A 110 15.51 -11.26 8.64
C LEU A 110 16.31 -11.50 7.35
N ALA A 111 15.65 -11.51 6.19
CA ALA A 111 16.34 -11.59 4.90
C ALA A 111 17.28 -10.39 4.66
N LEU A 112 16.83 -9.18 5.01
CA LEU A 112 17.67 -7.97 4.96
C LEU A 112 18.83 -8.03 5.95
N ALA A 113 18.61 -8.60 7.14
CA ALA A 113 19.61 -8.76 8.19
C ALA A 113 20.66 -9.84 7.89
N GLY A 114 20.50 -10.61 6.81
CA GLY A 114 21.37 -11.75 6.48
C GLY A 114 21.08 -13.01 7.30
N GLN A 115 19.96 -13.06 8.03
CA GLN A 115 19.49 -14.25 8.76
C GLN A 115 18.67 -15.14 7.81
N SER A 116 19.33 -15.68 6.78
CA SER A 116 18.66 -16.42 5.70
C SER A 116 17.90 -17.66 6.19
N ASP A 117 18.44 -18.41 7.14
CA ASP A 117 17.82 -19.62 7.67
C ASP A 117 16.56 -19.32 8.49
N ALA A 118 16.59 -18.28 9.32
CA ALA A 118 15.42 -17.83 10.08
C ALA A 118 14.35 -17.24 9.15
N SER A 119 14.76 -16.42 8.18
CA SER A 119 13.85 -15.93 7.13
C SER A 119 13.16 -17.07 6.36
N ARG A 120 13.92 -18.14 6.03
CA ARG A 120 13.39 -19.33 5.36
C ARG A 120 12.29 -20.03 6.15
N GLN A 121 12.47 -20.20 7.46
CA GLN A 121 11.45 -20.81 8.31
C GLN A 121 10.11 -20.06 8.25
N HIS A 122 10.14 -18.72 8.29
CA HIS A 122 8.93 -17.93 8.13
C HIS A 122 8.34 -18.06 6.72
N ILE A 123 9.16 -18.05 5.68
CA ILE A 123 8.69 -18.23 4.30
C ILE A 123 8.03 -19.59 4.10
N ASP A 124 8.61 -20.67 4.62
CA ASP A 124 8.05 -22.01 4.46
C ASP A 124 6.70 -22.14 5.19
N TRP A 125 6.60 -21.56 6.39
CA TRP A 125 5.32 -21.44 7.10
C TRP A 125 4.28 -20.66 6.29
N LEU A 126 4.69 -19.55 5.66
CA LEU A 126 3.84 -18.71 4.83
C LEU A 126 3.39 -19.47 3.58
N MET A 127 4.30 -20.18 2.91
CA MET A 127 4.00 -20.97 1.72
C MET A 127 2.95 -22.04 1.98
N ALA A 128 2.95 -22.66 3.17
CA ALA A 128 1.93 -23.63 3.58
C ALA A 128 0.52 -23.01 3.72
N ARG A 129 0.40 -21.68 3.84
CA ARG A 129 -0.85 -20.92 4.00
C ARG A 129 -1.17 -20.01 2.81
N ALA A 130 -0.37 -20.10 1.75
CA ALA A 130 -0.55 -19.27 0.57
C ALA A 130 -1.87 -19.63 -0.14
N GLN A 131 -2.56 -18.61 -0.62
CA GLN A 131 -3.68 -18.78 -1.52
C GLN A 131 -3.13 -18.97 -2.94
N SER A 132 -3.67 -19.95 -3.66
CA SER A 132 -3.27 -20.20 -5.05
C SER A 132 -4.46 -20.44 -5.97
N ASN A 133 -4.44 -19.78 -7.12
CA ASN A 133 -5.43 -19.95 -8.18
C ASN A 133 -4.81 -19.57 -9.53
N ASN A 134 -4.96 -20.38 -10.57
CA ASN A 134 -4.48 -20.08 -11.93
C ASN A 134 -3.01 -19.62 -11.99
N SER A 135 -2.12 -20.30 -11.25
CA SER A 135 -0.70 -19.95 -11.11
C SER A 135 -0.43 -18.56 -10.51
N LEU A 136 -1.39 -18.00 -9.79
CA LEU A 136 -1.23 -16.83 -8.93
C LEU A 136 -0.97 -17.30 -7.50
N LEU A 137 -0.24 -16.49 -6.75
CA LEU A 137 0.09 -16.75 -5.35
C LEU A 137 -0.06 -15.47 -4.53
N TRP A 138 -0.78 -15.52 -3.42
CA TRP A 138 -0.98 -14.38 -2.52
C TRP A 138 -1.29 -14.82 -1.09
N TRP A 139 -1.29 -13.86 -0.17
CA TRP A 139 -1.60 -14.06 1.24
C TRP A 139 -2.77 -13.19 1.68
N GLN A 140 -3.57 -13.74 2.58
CA GLN A 140 -4.70 -13.08 3.22
C GLN A 140 -4.91 -13.67 4.62
N LYS A 141 -5.60 -12.93 5.49
CA LYS A 141 -6.05 -13.40 6.80
C LYS A 141 -7.56 -13.14 7.01
N PRO A 142 -8.22 -13.75 8.01
CA PRO A 142 -9.60 -13.42 8.33
C PRO A 142 -9.79 -11.90 8.44
N GLU A 143 -10.87 -11.37 7.87
CA GLU A 143 -11.24 -9.95 7.92
C GLU A 143 -10.23 -8.97 7.27
N SER A 144 -9.19 -9.47 6.58
CA SER A 144 -8.26 -8.60 5.84
C SER A 144 -8.88 -7.98 4.59
N GLY A 145 -8.70 -6.67 4.44
CA GLY A 145 -9.05 -5.94 3.24
C GLY A 145 -8.02 -6.10 2.11
N PRO A 146 -8.36 -5.72 0.86
CA PRO A 146 -7.47 -5.83 -0.29
C PRO A 146 -6.10 -5.17 -0.10
N ALA A 147 -6.04 -4.00 0.54
CA ALA A 147 -4.79 -3.29 0.81
C ALA A 147 -3.82 -4.13 1.65
N LEU A 148 -4.32 -4.74 2.73
CA LEU A 148 -3.49 -5.56 3.62
C LEU A 148 -2.98 -6.82 2.91
N ASN A 149 -3.80 -7.42 2.04
CA ASN A 149 -3.40 -8.58 1.24
C ASN A 149 -2.27 -8.23 0.27
N VAL A 150 -2.33 -7.06 -0.37
CA VAL A 150 -1.27 -6.54 -1.23
C VAL A 150 0.01 -6.31 -0.43
N GLU A 151 -0.07 -5.69 0.74
CA GLU A 151 1.08 -5.42 1.60
C GLU A 151 1.77 -6.71 2.07
N MET A 152 1.02 -7.66 2.66
CA MET A 152 1.53 -8.97 3.09
C MET A 152 2.26 -9.68 1.95
N THR A 153 1.58 -9.78 0.81
CA THR A 153 2.08 -10.46 -0.37
C THR A 153 3.35 -9.80 -0.92
N SER A 154 3.46 -8.48 -0.80
CA SER A 154 4.63 -7.71 -1.24
C SER A 154 5.85 -7.94 -0.35
N TYR A 155 5.68 -8.04 0.97
CA TYR A 155 6.79 -8.42 1.87
C TYR A 155 7.29 -9.84 1.63
N VAL A 156 6.39 -10.79 1.33
CA VAL A 156 6.82 -12.14 0.93
C VAL A 156 7.61 -12.10 -0.39
N LEU A 157 7.15 -11.32 -1.38
CA LEU A 157 7.89 -11.12 -2.62
C LEU A 157 9.28 -10.54 -2.38
N LEU A 158 9.40 -9.48 -1.58
CA LEU A 158 10.67 -8.86 -1.22
C LEU A 158 11.62 -9.86 -0.53
N SER A 159 11.08 -10.70 0.36
CA SER A 159 11.85 -11.77 1.02
C SER A 159 12.42 -12.77 0.03
N LEU A 160 11.59 -13.27 -0.90
CA LEU A 160 12.01 -14.21 -1.94
C LEU A 160 13.05 -13.61 -2.89
N VAL A 161 12.84 -12.36 -3.30
CA VAL A 161 13.78 -11.60 -4.13
C VAL A 161 15.12 -11.42 -3.42
N LYS A 162 15.10 -11.13 -2.11
CA LYS A 162 16.30 -10.94 -1.31
C LYS A 162 17.10 -12.24 -1.12
N LEU A 163 16.43 -13.38 -0.96
CA LEU A 163 17.08 -14.69 -0.86
C LEU A 163 17.57 -15.22 -2.22
N GLY A 164 16.85 -14.92 -3.30
CA GLY A 164 17.36 -14.96 -4.67
C GLY A 164 17.64 -16.35 -5.27
N SER A 165 17.18 -17.46 -4.69
CA SER A 165 17.36 -18.77 -5.34
C SER A 165 16.48 -18.91 -6.59
N ASN A 166 16.88 -19.76 -7.54
CA ASN A 166 16.09 -19.99 -8.77
C ASN A 166 14.65 -20.42 -8.48
N GLN A 167 14.43 -21.25 -7.44
CA GLN A 167 13.10 -21.67 -7.03
C GLN A 167 12.29 -20.51 -6.45
N ASP A 168 12.94 -19.59 -5.72
CA ASP A 168 12.29 -18.40 -5.18
C ASP A 168 11.83 -17.45 -6.28
N LEU A 169 12.65 -17.25 -7.31
CA LEU A 169 12.29 -16.41 -8.45
C LEU A 169 11.10 -16.97 -9.25
N LEU A 170 10.97 -18.30 -9.34
CA LEU A 170 9.79 -18.94 -9.94
C LEU A 170 8.51 -18.68 -9.12
N LYS A 171 8.59 -18.76 -7.79
CA LYS A 171 7.46 -18.43 -6.90
C LYS A 171 7.14 -16.93 -6.93
N ALA A 172 8.16 -16.09 -6.93
CA ALA A 172 8.07 -14.63 -7.03
C ALA A 172 7.33 -14.22 -8.32
N ARG A 173 7.56 -14.91 -9.44
CA ARG A 173 6.80 -14.68 -10.70
C ARG A 173 5.29 -14.80 -10.49
N SER A 174 4.82 -15.83 -9.78
CA SER A 174 3.40 -16.04 -9.50
C SER A 174 2.81 -14.92 -8.64
N ILE A 175 3.60 -14.41 -7.69
CA ILE A 175 3.23 -13.28 -6.83
C ILE A 175 3.15 -11.98 -7.64
N VAL A 176 4.15 -11.68 -8.47
CA VAL A 176 4.19 -10.48 -9.31
C VAL A 176 3.00 -10.44 -10.27
N ARG A 177 2.61 -11.59 -10.84
CA ARG A 177 1.40 -11.70 -11.66
C ARG A 177 0.14 -11.38 -10.88
N TRP A 178 0.06 -11.80 -9.62
CA TRP A 178 -1.09 -11.48 -8.77
C TRP A 178 -1.12 -10.00 -8.41
N LEU A 179 0.01 -9.42 -7.96
CA LEU A 179 0.12 -7.99 -7.62
C LEU A 179 -0.20 -7.11 -8.83
N SER A 180 0.26 -7.49 -10.03
CA SER A 180 -0.05 -6.75 -11.26
C SER A 180 -1.55 -6.66 -11.55
N LYS A 181 -2.34 -7.66 -11.11
CA LYS A 181 -3.80 -7.65 -11.23
C LYS A 181 -4.51 -6.81 -10.17
N GLN A 182 -3.84 -6.45 -9.07
CA GLN A 182 -4.42 -5.62 -8.00
C GLN A 182 -4.26 -4.11 -8.25
N ARG A 183 -3.54 -3.72 -9.31
CA ARG A 183 -3.31 -2.31 -9.64
C ARG A 183 -4.58 -1.63 -10.14
N ASN A 184 -4.82 -0.39 -9.68
CA ASN A 184 -5.90 0.47 -10.12
C ASN A 184 -5.54 1.20 -11.44
N SER A 185 -6.49 1.92 -12.05
CA SER A 185 -6.32 2.54 -13.38
C SER A 185 -5.25 3.63 -13.43
N GLU A 186 -4.89 4.17 -12.27
CA GLU A 186 -3.90 5.23 -12.10
C GLU A 186 -2.52 4.67 -11.71
N GLY A 187 -2.37 3.35 -11.71
CA GLY A 187 -1.10 2.65 -11.46
C GLY A 187 -0.75 2.41 -9.99
N GLY A 188 -1.59 2.86 -9.05
CA GLY A 188 -1.47 2.59 -7.61
C GLY A 188 -2.26 1.36 -7.15
N PHE A 189 -2.33 1.16 -5.83
CA PHE A 189 -3.12 0.12 -5.18
C PHE A 189 -4.24 0.76 -4.34
N VAL A 190 -4.68 0.10 -3.26
CA VAL A 190 -5.89 0.49 -2.52
C VAL A 190 -5.58 1.52 -1.43
N SER A 191 -4.39 1.47 -0.85
CA SER A 191 -3.91 2.39 0.20
C SER A 191 -2.55 3.01 -0.19
N THR A 192 -1.89 3.65 0.77
CA THR A 192 -0.54 4.22 0.57
C THR A 192 0.55 3.18 0.79
N GLN A 193 0.50 2.40 1.88
CA GLN A 193 1.57 1.44 2.23
C GLN A 193 1.66 0.28 1.25
N ASP A 194 0.53 -0.33 0.93
CA ASP A 194 0.45 -1.37 -0.09
C ASP A 194 0.97 -0.88 -1.44
N THR A 195 0.70 0.37 -1.81
CA THR A 195 1.23 0.97 -3.04
C THR A 195 2.75 1.08 -3.01
N VAL A 196 3.33 1.65 -1.95
CA VAL A 196 4.79 1.83 -1.85
C VAL A 196 5.50 0.48 -1.86
N VAL A 197 5.10 -0.44 -0.98
CA VAL A 197 5.76 -1.74 -0.81
C VAL A 197 5.56 -2.62 -2.04
N ALA A 198 4.38 -2.63 -2.66
CA ALA A 198 4.15 -3.44 -3.87
C ALA A 198 4.96 -2.92 -5.07
N LEU A 199 5.04 -1.60 -5.27
CA LEU A 199 5.87 -1.04 -6.33
C LEU A 199 7.35 -1.35 -6.10
N GLN A 200 7.82 -1.23 -4.87
CA GLN A 200 9.18 -1.61 -4.49
C GLN A 200 9.44 -3.11 -4.78
N ALA A 201 8.53 -3.99 -4.36
CA ALA A 201 8.66 -5.43 -4.52
C ALA A 201 8.69 -5.86 -6.00
N ILE A 202 7.80 -5.30 -6.82
CA ILE A 202 7.76 -5.57 -8.26
C ILE A 202 9.04 -5.05 -8.93
N ALA A 203 9.51 -3.84 -8.57
CA ALA A 203 10.74 -3.28 -9.11
C ALA A 203 11.98 -4.10 -8.73
N ALA A 204 12.06 -4.53 -7.47
CA ALA A 204 13.15 -5.37 -6.97
C ALA A 204 13.18 -6.75 -7.66
N TYR A 205 12.01 -7.34 -7.95
CA TYR A 205 11.96 -8.55 -8.77
C TYR A 205 12.39 -8.28 -10.22
N ALA A 206 11.88 -7.20 -10.83
CA ALA A 206 12.17 -6.84 -12.21
C ALA A 206 13.66 -6.59 -12.47
N SER A 207 14.39 -6.06 -11.48
CA SER A 207 15.84 -5.84 -11.60
C SER A 207 16.65 -7.14 -11.67
N LEU A 208 16.13 -8.27 -11.14
CA LEU A 208 16.80 -9.57 -11.14
C LEU A 208 16.52 -10.42 -12.38
N ILE A 209 15.30 -10.35 -12.92
CA ILE A 209 14.91 -11.21 -14.05
C ILE A 209 15.41 -10.72 -15.41
N GLY A 210 16.04 -9.54 -15.47
CA GLY A 210 16.55 -8.94 -16.69
C GLY A 210 15.44 -8.44 -17.63
N THR A 211 15.80 -7.53 -18.53
CA THR A 211 14.89 -7.02 -19.56
C THR A 211 14.80 -8.00 -20.71
N GLN A 212 13.59 -8.48 -21.00
CA GLN A 212 13.28 -9.14 -22.27
C GLN A 212 12.95 -8.06 -23.31
N THR A 213 13.49 -8.21 -24.53
CA THR A 213 13.09 -7.38 -25.67
C THR A 213 11.61 -7.60 -25.95
N VAL A 214 10.84 -6.53 -26.11
CA VAL A 214 9.42 -6.62 -26.48
C VAL A 214 9.20 -6.22 -27.94
N ASP A 215 8.50 -7.09 -28.68
CA ASP A 215 7.78 -6.75 -29.91
C ASP A 215 6.51 -7.57 -29.92
N MET A 216 5.37 -6.93 -29.67
CA MET A 216 4.08 -7.60 -29.60
C MET A 216 3.01 -6.74 -30.25
N GLU A 217 2.07 -7.38 -30.92
CA GLU A 217 0.88 -6.74 -31.46
C GLU A 217 -0.35 -7.34 -30.77
N ILE A 218 -1.13 -6.47 -30.15
CA ILE A 218 -2.33 -6.82 -29.38
C ILE A 218 -3.54 -6.40 -30.19
N LEU A 219 -4.41 -7.36 -30.48
CA LEU A 219 -5.70 -7.16 -31.12
C LEU A 219 -6.79 -7.05 -30.03
N VAL A 220 -7.58 -5.99 -30.10
CA VAL A 220 -8.76 -5.79 -29.25
C VAL A 220 -10.00 -5.77 -30.12
N THR A 221 -10.94 -6.68 -29.86
CA THR A 221 -12.22 -6.76 -30.58
C THR A 221 -13.40 -6.61 -29.64
N ALA A 222 -14.42 -5.88 -30.06
CA ALA A 222 -15.64 -5.62 -29.30
C ALA A 222 -16.85 -5.46 -30.26
N GLY A 223 -17.53 -6.57 -30.56
CA GLY A 223 -18.53 -6.60 -31.65
C GLY A 223 -17.86 -6.40 -33.01
N GLU A 224 -18.28 -5.37 -33.75
CA GLU A 224 -17.66 -4.98 -35.04
C GLU A 224 -16.44 -4.06 -34.86
N PHE A 225 -16.17 -3.59 -33.64
CA PHE A 225 -14.99 -2.77 -33.36
C PHE A 225 -13.75 -3.64 -33.31
N GLU A 226 -12.73 -3.23 -34.05
CA GLU A 226 -11.41 -3.86 -34.07
C GLU A 226 -10.34 -2.78 -33.95
N ASN A 227 -9.34 -3.01 -33.09
CA ASN A 227 -8.22 -2.10 -32.93
C ASN A 227 -6.94 -2.87 -32.57
N TYR A 228 -5.80 -2.35 -33.02
CA TYR A 228 -4.49 -2.94 -32.80
C TYR A 228 -3.59 -2.01 -32.01
N ALA A 229 -2.93 -2.55 -30.99
CA ALA A 229 -1.88 -1.88 -30.25
C ALA A 229 -0.57 -2.65 -30.38
N ARG A 230 0.40 -2.05 -31.08
CA ARG A 230 1.77 -2.57 -31.14
C ARG A 230 2.66 -1.95 -30.08
N ILE A 231 3.41 -2.80 -29.38
CA ILE A 231 4.37 -2.46 -28.33
C ILE A 231 5.74 -2.97 -28.79
N ARG A 232 6.72 -2.08 -28.87
CA ARG A 232 8.11 -2.37 -29.24
C ARG A 232 9.05 -1.92 -28.13
N GLU A 233 10.30 -2.33 -28.22
CA GLU A 233 11.28 -2.04 -27.17
C GLU A 233 11.45 -0.54 -26.87
N HIS A 234 11.44 0.31 -27.90
CA HIS A 234 11.63 1.76 -27.76
C HIS A 234 10.43 2.48 -27.14
N ASP A 235 9.22 1.92 -27.23
CA ASP A 235 7.98 2.50 -26.70
C ASP A 235 7.34 1.63 -25.60
N ARG A 236 8.09 0.67 -25.04
CA ARG A 236 7.61 -0.30 -24.05
C ARG A 236 7.01 0.27 -22.77
N LEU A 237 7.40 1.51 -22.41
CA LEU A 237 6.90 2.22 -21.23
C LEU A 237 5.76 3.20 -21.56
N VAL A 238 5.42 3.36 -22.84
CA VAL A 238 4.36 4.27 -23.28
C VAL A 238 3.02 3.59 -23.08
N GLN A 239 2.18 4.18 -22.23
CA GLN A 239 0.81 3.70 -22.05
C GLN A 239 0.02 3.84 -23.35
N ARG A 240 -0.67 2.77 -23.73
CA ARG A 240 -1.61 2.77 -24.86
C ARG A 240 -3.02 2.57 -24.33
N ARG A 241 -3.92 3.45 -24.77
CA ARG A 241 -5.32 3.46 -24.38
C ARG A 241 -6.17 3.30 -25.62
N ILE A 242 -7.11 2.36 -25.56
CA ILE A 242 -8.13 2.13 -26.58
C ILE A 242 -9.46 2.39 -25.89
N ASP A 243 -10.15 3.46 -26.30
CA ASP A 243 -11.50 3.73 -25.84
C ASP A 243 -12.48 2.88 -26.66
N LEU A 244 -13.27 2.06 -25.98
CA LEU A 244 -14.29 1.24 -26.62
C LEU A 244 -15.49 2.11 -27.00
N PRO A 245 -16.13 1.85 -28.16
CA PRO A 245 -17.25 2.65 -28.61
C PRO A 245 -18.49 2.49 -27.71
N SER A 246 -19.36 3.50 -27.76
CA SER A 246 -20.71 3.44 -27.19
C SER A 246 -21.72 3.05 -28.27
N PRO A 247 -22.67 2.14 -28.01
CA PRO A 247 -22.88 1.40 -26.75
C PRO A 247 -21.75 0.38 -26.49
N LEU A 248 -21.44 0.14 -25.22
CA LEU A 248 -20.43 -0.84 -24.83
C LEU A 248 -20.87 -2.25 -25.26
N ALA A 249 -19.95 -2.98 -25.91
CA ALA A 249 -20.16 -4.39 -26.22
C ALA A 249 -20.26 -5.23 -24.93
N THR A 250 -21.01 -6.33 -24.99
CA THR A 250 -21.13 -7.26 -23.87
C THR A 250 -19.83 -8.04 -23.62
N GLU A 251 -19.08 -8.31 -24.68
CA GLU A 251 -17.82 -9.04 -24.64
C GLU A 251 -16.72 -8.26 -25.36
N VAL A 252 -15.50 -8.35 -24.82
CA VAL A 252 -14.29 -7.79 -25.39
C VAL A 252 -13.26 -8.91 -25.44
N HIS A 253 -12.77 -9.24 -26.64
CA HIS A 253 -11.71 -10.22 -26.81
C HIS A 253 -10.37 -9.53 -27.04
N ILE A 254 -9.33 -10.16 -26.51
CA ILE A 254 -7.98 -9.62 -26.50
C ILE A 254 -7.06 -10.75 -26.86
N ASP A 255 -6.42 -10.62 -28.01
CA ASP A 255 -5.52 -11.61 -28.57
C ASP A 255 -4.17 -11.00 -28.91
N THR A 256 -3.13 -11.82 -28.91
CA THR A 256 -1.83 -11.44 -29.47
C THR A 256 -1.75 -11.97 -30.89
N VAL A 257 -1.38 -11.11 -31.84
CA VAL A 257 -1.24 -11.48 -33.25
C VAL A 257 0.23 -11.35 -33.71
N GLY A 258 0.59 -12.16 -34.70
CA GLY A 258 1.96 -12.20 -35.27
C GLY A 258 2.96 -13.02 -34.46
N ASP A 259 4.21 -13.05 -34.93
CA ASP A 259 5.31 -13.86 -34.38
C ASP A 259 6.14 -13.13 -33.29
N GLY A 260 5.55 -12.08 -32.71
CA GLY A 260 6.17 -11.27 -31.68
C GLY A 260 6.33 -11.99 -30.34
N SER A 261 7.17 -11.44 -29.45
CA SER A 261 7.35 -11.95 -28.09
C SER A 261 7.52 -10.81 -27.08
N GLY A 262 7.08 -11.07 -25.85
CA GLY A 262 7.24 -10.15 -24.73
C GLY A 262 6.20 -10.39 -23.64
N CYS A 263 6.08 -9.44 -22.72
CA CYS A 263 5.06 -9.42 -21.68
C CYS A 263 4.45 -8.02 -21.61
N ALA A 264 3.12 -7.94 -21.60
CA ALA A 264 2.39 -6.68 -21.45
C ALA A 264 1.40 -6.80 -20.29
N VAL A 265 1.22 -5.69 -19.58
CA VAL A 265 0.17 -5.57 -18.58
C VAL A 265 -1.03 -4.94 -19.24
N LEU A 266 -2.12 -5.70 -19.31
CA LEU A 266 -3.39 -5.21 -19.81
C LEU A 266 -4.29 -4.83 -18.63
N GLN A 267 -4.93 -3.68 -18.75
CA GLN A 267 -5.89 -3.18 -17.79
C GLN A 267 -7.16 -2.68 -18.48
N ALA A 268 -8.31 -3.22 -18.08
CA ALA A 268 -9.62 -2.76 -18.50
C ALA A 268 -10.24 -1.92 -17.39
N THR A 269 -10.77 -0.74 -17.73
CA THR A 269 -11.41 0.17 -16.78
C THR A 269 -12.81 0.52 -17.27
N LEU A 270 -13.83 0.17 -16.46
CA LEU A 270 -15.22 0.53 -16.72
C LEU A 270 -15.66 1.59 -15.69
N ARG A 271 -16.15 2.72 -16.17
CA ARG A 271 -16.71 3.80 -15.34
C ARG A 271 -18.17 4.01 -15.71
N TYR A 272 -19.06 3.97 -14.73
CA TYR A 272 -20.50 4.20 -14.92
C TYR A 272 -21.09 4.91 -13.69
N ASN A 273 -22.17 5.66 -13.93
CA ASN A 273 -22.90 6.33 -12.86
C ASN A 273 -23.94 5.40 -12.27
N VAL A 274 -24.04 5.39 -10.94
CA VAL A 274 -25.08 4.66 -10.20
C VAL A 274 -26.00 5.67 -9.54
N ARG A 275 -27.31 5.49 -9.69
CA ARG A 275 -28.30 6.46 -9.19
C ARG A 275 -28.32 6.54 -7.66
N THR A 276 -28.17 5.40 -7.00
CA THR A 276 -28.12 5.29 -5.55
C THR A 276 -26.87 4.50 -5.19
N PRO A 277 -25.90 5.10 -4.50
CA PRO A 277 -24.72 4.36 -4.06
C PRO A 277 -25.13 3.30 -3.02
N PRO A 278 -24.46 2.13 -2.99
CA PRO A 278 -24.69 1.15 -1.93
C PRO A 278 -24.32 1.76 -0.56
N PRO A 279 -25.00 1.35 0.52
CA PRO A 279 -24.67 1.83 1.85
C PRO A 279 -23.25 1.41 2.24
N SER A 280 -22.53 2.30 2.93
CA SER A 280 -21.21 1.97 3.47
C SER A 280 -21.36 1.05 4.68
N ALA A 281 -20.59 -0.05 4.70
CA ALA A 281 -20.49 -0.93 5.87
C ALA A 281 -19.66 -0.30 7.00
N ALA A 282 -18.79 0.68 6.68
CA ALA A 282 -17.83 1.25 7.61
C ALA A 282 -18.34 2.54 8.28
N PHE A 283 -19.13 3.35 7.57
CA PHE A 283 -19.59 4.65 8.09
C PHE A 283 -21.06 4.90 7.79
N HIS A 284 -21.76 5.45 8.77
CA HIS A 284 -23.04 6.08 8.57
C HIS A 284 -22.83 7.57 8.29
N LEU A 285 -23.35 8.05 7.16
CA LEU A 285 -23.25 9.45 6.75
C LEU A 285 -24.66 10.06 6.65
N ASN A 286 -24.86 11.22 7.26
CA ASN A 286 -26.06 12.01 7.13
C ASN A 286 -25.69 13.44 6.70
N VAL A 287 -26.33 13.94 5.65
CA VAL A 287 -26.07 15.26 5.08
C VAL A 287 -27.39 16.00 5.00
N SER A 288 -27.43 17.21 5.53
CA SER A 288 -28.59 18.10 5.43
C SER A 288 -28.16 19.53 5.11
N ASN A 289 -29.08 20.30 4.53
CA ASN A 289 -28.91 21.70 4.21
C ASN A 289 -29.88 22.55 5.03
N VAL A 290 -29.36 23.59 5.67
CA VAL A 290 -30.14 24.53 6.47
C VAL A 290 -29.95 25.94 5.89
N PRO A 291 -31.02 26.68 5.55
CA PRO A 291 -30.89 28.06 5.10
C PRO A 291 -30.25 28.93 6.18
N VAL A 292 -29.27 29.76 5.81
CA VAL A 292 -28.67 30.71 6.75
C VAL A 292 -29.69 31.82 7.01
N GLU A 293 -29.98 32.10 8.28
CA GLU A 293 -30.85 33.21 8.67
C GLU A 293 -30.03 34.49 8.85
N ASN A 294 -30.51 35.59 8.27
CA ASN A 294 -29.93 36.91 8.52
C ASN A 294 -30.34 37.39 9.93
N GLY A 295 -29.69 38.45 10.45
CA GLY A 295 -30.00 39.02 11.78
C GLY A 295 -31.45 39.50 11.99
N SER A 296 -32.28 39.51 10.94
CA SER A 296 -33.72 39.77 10.96
C SER A 296 -34.61 38.51 10.94
N GLY A 297 -34.03 37.30 11.03
CA GLY A 297 -34.76 36.02 10.94
C GLY A 297 -35.20 35.66 9.51
N GLN A 298 -34.79 36.44 8.50
CA GLN A 298 -35.11 36.16 7.11
C GLN A 298 -34.12 35.17 6.51
N LYS A 299 -34.63 34.07 5.93
CA LYS A 299 -33.82 33.03 5.28
C LYS A 299 -33.13 33.57 4.04
N ASN A 300 -31.80 33.47 3.99
CA ASN A 300 -31.01 33.78 2.82
C ASN A 300 -31.16 32.67 1.77
N LYS A 301 -31.66 33.01 0.57
CA LYS A 301 -31.82 32.05 -0.54
C LYS A 301 -30.50 31.70 -1.23
N CYS A 302 -29.49 32.54 -1.08
CA CYS A 302 -28.18 32.40 -1.73
C CYS A 302 -27.11 31.81 -0.80
N GLN A 303 -27.41 31.62 0.48
CA GLN A 303 -26.51 30.99 1.44
C GLN A 303 -27.20 29.81 2.11
N GLN A 304 -26.53 28.66 2.08
CA GLN A 304 -26.99 27.43 2.69
C GLN A 304 -25.87 26.90 3.57
N GLN A 305 -26.20 26.53 4.80
CA GLN A 305 -25.30 25.81 5.68
C GLN A 305 -25.45 24.32 5.40
N VAL A 306 -24.35 23.68 5.01
CA VAL A 306 -24.29 22.22 4.86
C VAL A 306 -23.88 21.62 6.20
N VAL A 307 -24.70 20.73 6.74
CA VAL A 307 -24.43 20.00 7.97
C VAL A 307 -24.14 18.55 7.60
N VAL A 308 -22.94 18.10 7.94
CA VAL A 308 -22.47 16.74 7.67
C VAL A 308 -22.19 16.05 8.99
N CYS A 309 -22.89 14.93 9.23
CA CYS A 309 -22.71 14.08 10.39
C CYS A 309 -22.24 12.70 9.94
N SER A 310 -21.13 12.22 10.48
CA SER A 310 -20.61 10.88 10.21
C SER A 310 -20.43 10.10 11.51
N ARG A 311 -20.64 8.79 11.45
CA ARG A 311 -20.40 7.86 12.57
C ARG A 311 -19.77 6.58 12.04
N TYR A 312 -18.66 6.17 12.65
CA TYR A 312 -18.05 4.87 12.39
C TYR A 312 -18.96 3.72 12.86
N LEU A 313 -19.07 2.68 12.05
CA LEU A 313 -19.93 1.51 12.27
C LEU A 313 -19.16 0.25 12.68
N GLY A 314 -17.86 0.36 12.99
CA GLY A 314 -17.07 -0.76 13.50
C GLY A 314 -17.50 -1.25 14.89
N SER A 315 -16.69 -2.13 15.48
CA SER A 315 -17.02 -2.73 16.78
C SER A 315 -17.17 -1.66 17.87
N LYS A 316 -18.02 -1.90 18.88
CA LYS A 316 -18.44 -0.88 19.88
C LYS A 316 -17.28 -0.25 20.68
N HIS A 317 -16.08 -0.81 20.61
CA HIS A 317 -14.89 -0.34 21.33
C HIS A 317 -13.79 0.17 20.40
N GLU A 318 -14.07 0.28 19.10
CA GLU A 318 -13.11 0.74 18.10
C GLU A 318 -13.44 2.16 17.61
N GLU A 319 -12.38 2.97 17.50
CA GLU A 319 -12.42 4.25 16.81
C GLU A 319 -11.95 4.08 15.35
N SER A 320 -12.51 4.85 14.42
CA SER A 320 -12.11 4.82 13.00
C SER A 320 -10.69 5.33 12.73
N ASN A 321 -10.04 5.93 13.72
CA ASN A 321 -8.78 6.65 13.60
C ASN A 321 -8.88 7.87 12.64
N MET A 322 -8.20 7.84 11.49
CA MET A 322 -8.27 8.89 10.47
C MET A 322 -9.42 8.64 9.52
N ALA A 323 -10.25 9.65 9.32
CA ALA A 323 -11.31 9.62 8.32
C ALA A 323 -11.18 10.85 7.41
N LEU A 324 -11.40 10.64 6.11
CA LEU A 324 -11.57 11.70 5.13
C LEU A 324 -13.05 11.86 4.82
N ILE A 325 -13.56 13.09 4.92
CA ILE A 325 -14.90 13.43 4.43
C ILE A 325 -14.69 14.31 3.20
N GLU A 326 -15.06 13.77 2.04
CA GLU A 326 -15.07 14.51 0.79
C GLU A 326 -16.50 15.02 0.52
N ILE A 327 -16.62 16.32 0.23
CA ILE A 327 -17.91 16.98 0.00
C ILE A 327 -17.88 17.57 -1.41
N GLY A 328 -18.66 16.96 -2.31
CA GLY A 328 -18.96 17.54 -3.61
C GLY A 328 -20.08 18.58 -3.50
N PHE A 329 -19.80 19.81 -3.93
CA PHE A 329 -20.81 20.88 -3.94
C PHE A 329 -21.60 20.87 -5.25
N VAL A 330 -22.86 21.31 -5.18
CA VAL A 330 -23.70 21.48 -6.36
C VAL A 330 -23.12 22.60 -7.23
N SER A 331 -23.16 22.41 -8.55
CA SER A 331 -22.66 23.39 -9.51
C SER A 331 -23.24 24.78 -9.27
N GLY A 332 -22.37 25.81 -9.27
CA GLY A 332 -22.74 27.20 -9.04
C GLY A 332 -22.67 27.67 -7.59
N PHE A 333 -22.36 26.78 -6.64
CA PHE A 333 -22.07 27.15 -5.24
C PHE A 333 -20.56 27.07 -4.96
N GLU A 334 -20.08 27.99 -4.14
CA GLU A 334 -18.73 27.98 -3.58
C GLU A 334 -18.77 27.89 -2.06
N VAL A 335 -17.71 27.35 -1.48
CA VAL A 335 -17.58 27.24 -0.02
C VAL A 335 -17.16 28.58 0.55
N ASP A 336 -17.91 29.07 1.55
CA ASP A 336 -17.44 30.17 2.37
C ASP A 336 -16.20 29.74 3.17
N LYS A 337 -15.03 30.21 2.75
CA LYS A 337 -13.74 29.88 3.38
C LYS A 337 -13.68 30.32 4.84
N ALA A 338 -14.36 31.40 5.22
CA ALA A 338 -14.39 31.87 6.61
C ALA A 338 -15.10 30.87 7.54
N SER A 339 -16.02 30.08 6.98
CA SER A 339 -16.74 29.02 7.70
C SER A 339 -15.88 27.78 7.99
N LEU A 340 -14.68 27.63 7.41
CA LEU A 340 -13.81 26.47 7.61
C LEU A 340 -12.80 26.70 8.75
N ASN A 341 -13.29 26.77 9.99
CA ASN A 341 -12.43 27.02 11.16
C ASN A 341 -12.70 26.02 12.28
N LYS A 342 -11.85 26.03 13.32
CA LYS A 342 -11.93 25.05 14.43
C LYS A 342 -13.24 25.10 15.23
N LYS A 343 -13.97 26.24 15.20
CA LYS A 343 -15.24 26.37 15.93
C LYS A 343 -16.39 25.68 15.19
N THR A 344 -16.37 25.77 13.86
CA THR A 344 -17.41 25.21 12.98
C THR A 344 -17.12 23.76 12.58
N LEU A 345 -15.85 23.35 12.61
CA LEU A 345 -15.39 22.00 12.28
C LEU A 345 -14.68 21.35 13.47
N PRO A 346 -15.40 21.05 14.57
CA PRO A 346 -14.80 20.42 15.74
C PRO A 346 -14.22 19.05 15.37
N GLY A 347 -12.97 18.78 15.78
CA GLY A 347 -12.28 17.52 15.51
C GLY A 347 -11.60 17.41 14.14
N VAL A 348 -11.82 18.36 13.22
CA VAL A 348 -11.14 18.35 11.90
C VAL A 348 -9.71 18.88 12.05
N LYS A 349 -8.72 18.04 11.72
CA LYS A 349 -7.29 18.39 11.81
C LYS A 349 -6.80 19.21 10.61
N ARG A 350 -7.30 18.92 9.41
CA ARG A 350 -6.93 19.57 8.15
C ARG A 350 -8.15 19.63 7.22
N HIS A 351 -8.29 20.72 6.49
CA HIS A 351 -9.23 20.86 5.38
C HIS A 351 -8.49 21.41 4.16
N GLU A 352 -8.99 21.11 2.97
CA GLU A 352 -8.46 21.59 1.70
C GLU A 352 -9.63 21.76 0.72
N ILE A 353 -9.59 22.82 -0.09
CA ILE A 353 -10.58 23.04 -1.15
C ILE A 353 -9.84 22.79 -2.47
N LYS A 354 -10.35 21.84 -3.24
CA LYS A 354 -9.92 21.58 -4.62
C LYS A 354 -11.06 21.98 -5.56
N GLY A 355 -10.74 22.80 -6.56
CA GLY A 355 -11.68 23.31 -7.56
C GLY A 355 -11.34 22.80 -8.94
#